data_AF-A0A925LGC2-F1
#
_entry.id   AF-A0A925LGC2-F1
#
_cell.length_a   1.000
_cell.length_b   1.000
_cell.length_c   1.000
_cell.angle_alpha   90.00
_cell.angle_beta   90.00
_cell.angle_gamma   90.00
#
_symmetry.space_group_name_H-M   'P 1'
#
loop_
_entity.id
_entity.type
_entity.pdbx_description
1 polymer ?
#
loop_
_entity_poly.entity_id
_entity_poly.type
_entity_poly.pdbx_seq_one_letter_code
_entity_poly.pdbx_strand_id
1 'polypeptide(L)'
;LGKEVAPSLLIEHARNCGPLNDDECPWDTPLIKRSGLFKEWGEGNNLKKTIEFVEFSEIFRTYDVSVSLTVPSTLDRVVELFNAYSETGNGCLLNCESEPFIGAVLGCAIGVMSSMYQNNIVTSQVTDGKNFMLEQFIRAVRWQRIAPAWGVGIGKSCLDTNYLSDNWDFRKGSDWVDYFGVKLVKQLAPARVSRGMELPEVDLSGDEAPYVICSKHPSGAISVASLPRINVESGRYYPKASVELTVAEINKPIGIFGKYERVTLNLQGALIESQTIWAQDLMKEEAIDITSRVALEGNRFTISGKLLEELCSTTDDIDDAPGVVLAFTSTFSDF
;
A
#
# COMPACT_ATOMS: atom_id res chain seq x y z
N LEU A 1 -31.78 -12.95 4.67
CA LEU A 1 -31.71 -14.06 5.64
C LEU A 1 -30.61 -13.88 6.70
N GLY A 2 -29.31 -13.85 6.36
CA GLY A 2 -28.23 -13.72 7.37
C GLY A 2 -28.38 -12.49 8.28
N LYS A 3 -28.49 -11.29 7.70
CA LYS A 3 -28.72 -10.04 8.44
C LYS A 3 -30.05 -9.98 9.19
N GLU A 4 -31.05 -10.73 8.76
CA GLU A 4 -32.38 -10.78 9.40
C GLU A 4 -32.38 -11.70 10.63
N VAL A 5 -31.64 -12.81 10.57
CA VAL A 5 -31.60 -13.82 11.64
C VAL A 5 -30.51 -13.53 12.66
N ALA A 6 -29.39 -12.93 12.24
CA ALA A 6 -28.26 -12.59 13.09
C ALA A 6 -27.66 -11.23 12.69
N PRO A 7 -28.29 -10.10 13.06
CA PRO A 7 -27.87 -8.76 12.63
C PRO A 7 -26.49 -8.33 13.15
N SER A 8 -25.96 -9.00 14.19
CA SER A 8 -24.63 -8.77 14.73
C SER A 8 -23.53 -9.63 14.08
N LEU A 9 -23.89 -10.55 13.18
CA LEU A 9 -22.93 -11.38 12.47
C LEU A 9 -22.23 -10.55 11.40
N LEU A 10 -20.90 -10.47 11.49
CA LEU A 10 -20.05 -9.90 10.44
C LEU A 10 -19.64 -11.01 9.48
N ILE A 11 -19.82 -10.78 8.18
CA ILE A 11 -19.47 -11.74 7.14
C ILE A 11 -18.19 -11.26 6.44
N GLU A 12 -17.16 -12.10 6.50
CA GLU A 12 -15.97 -11.99 5.67
C GLU A 12 -16.07 -12.97 4.49
N HIS A 13 -15.90 -12.45 3.28
CA HIS A 13 -15.75 -13.27 2.08
C HIS A 13 -14.36 -13.13 1.46
N ALA A 14 -13.94 -14.19 0.79
CA ALA A 14 -12.87 -14.17 -0.19
C ALA A 14 -13.38 -14.90 -1.44
N ARG A 15 -13.00 -14.42 -2.62
CA ARG A 15 -13.17 -15.20 -3.84
C ARG A 15 -12.04 -16.23 -3.88
N ASN A 16 -12.34 -17.52 -4.00
CA ASN A 16 -11.31 -18.50 -4.30
C ASN A 16 -10.84 -18.28 -5.75
N CYS A 17 -9.76 -17.52 -5.92
CA CYS A 17 -9.19 -17.17 -7.21
C CYS A 17 -7.71 -17.58 -7.32
N GLY A 18 -7.19 -17.52 -8.54
CA GLY A 18 -5.76 -17.71 -8.77
C GLY A 18 -4.87 -16.66 -8.07
N PRO A 19 -3.60 -17.00 -7.79
CA PRO A 19 -2.65 -16.13 -7.09
C PRO A 19 -2.12 -14.95 -7.92
N LEU A 20 -2.51 -14.87 -9.20
CA LEU A 20 -2.09 -13.87 -10.17
C LEU A 20 -3.31 -13.37 -10.94
N ASN A 21 -3.32 -12.10 -11.31
CA ASN A 21 -4.38 -11.49 -12.12
C ASN A 21 -4.30 -11.97 -13.56
N ASP A 22 -5.43 -12.47 -14.06
CA ASP A 22 -5.60 -12.92 -15.44
C ASP A 22 -4.49 -13.87 -15.92
N ASP A 23 -4.09 -14.79 -15.05
CA ASP A 23 -3.17 -15.89 -15.40
C ASP A 23 -3.83 -17.25 -15.10
N GLU A 24 -3.18 -18.29 -15.58
CA GLU A 24 -3.62 -19.67 -15.50
C GLU A 24 -3.68 -20.16 -14.06
N CYS A 25 -4.80 -20.80 -13.70
CA CYS A 25 -5.00 -21.39 -12.39
C CYS A 25 -5.96 -22.59 -12.54
N PRO A 26 -5.56 -23.82 -12.17
CA PRO A 26 -6.34 -25.03 -12.46
C PRO A 26 -7.75 -25.06 -11.87
N TRP A 27 -8.01 -24.29 -10.82
CA TRP A 27 -9.30 -24.21 -10.13
C TRP A 27 -10.05 -22.91 -10.40
N ASP A 28 -9.51 -22.02 -11.23
CA ASP A 28 -10.17 -20.78 -11.64
C ASP A 28 -10.67 -20.87 -13.10
N THR A 29 -11.10 -19.75 -13.66
CA THR A 29 -11.62 -19.65 -15.02
C THR A 29 -10.57 -20.03 -16.07
N PRO A 30 -10.95 -20.78 -17.13
CA PRO A 30 -10.07 -21.05 -18.26
C PRO A 30 -9.94 -19.85 -19.22
N LEU A 31 -10.76 -18.81 -19.06
CA LEU A 31 -10.75 -17.61 -19.90
C LEU A 31 -9.64 -16.65 -19.48
N ILE A 32 -8.44 -16.88 -19.98
CA ILE A 32 -7.21 -16.19 -19.58
C ILE A 32 -6.57 -15.48 -20.77
N LYS A 33 -6.26 -14.18 -20.62
CA LYS A 33 -5.54 -13.39 -21.64
C LYS A 33 -4.10 -13.06 -21.26
N ARG A 34 -3.68 -13.36 -20.03
CA ARG A 34 -2.34 -13.01 -19.51
C ARG A 34 -2.07 -11.51 -19.59
N SER A 35 -3.12 -10.71 -19.39
CA SER A 35 -3.03 -9.26 -19.33
C SER A 35 -2.22 -8.80 -18.13
N GLY A 36 -2.32 -9.53 -17.01
CA GLY A 36 -1.79 -9.12 -15.71
C GLY A 36 -2.68 -8.12 -14.97
N LEU A 37 -3.92 -7.92 -15.44
CA LEU A 37 -4.89 -6.95 -14.93
C LEU A 37 -6.17 -7.63 -14.43
N PHE A 38 -6.64 -7.24 -13.25
CA PHE A 38 -7.80 -7.78 -12.57
C PHE A 38 -9.09 -7.50 -13.33
N LYS A 39 -9.24 -6.30 -13.88
CA LYS A 39 -10.42 -5.90 -14.66
C LYS A 39 -10.59 -6.67 -15.98
N GLU A 40 -9.51 -7.23 -16.52
CA GLU A 40 -9.56 -8.02 -17.77
C GLU A 40 -9.76 -9.51 -17.52
N TRP A 41 -9.53 -9.95 -16.28
CA TRP A 41 -9.55 -11.36 -15.91
C TRP A 41 -10.92 -12.00 -16.13
N GLY A 42 -10.94 -13.10 -16.90
CA GLY A 42 -12.17 -13.81 -17.22
C GLY A 42 -13.11 -12.95 -18.07
N GLU A 43 -12.56 -12.07 -18.90
CA GLU A 43 -13.29 -11.05 -19.67
C GLU A 43 -14.06 -10.08 -18.76
N GLY A 44 -13.46 -9.74 -17.62
CA GLY A 44 -14.03 -8.86 -16.59
C GLY A 44 -15.09 -9.51 -15.71
N ASN A 45 -15.42 -10.79 -15.92
CA ASN A 45 -16.38 -11.49 -15.07
C ASN A 45 -15.87 -11.69 -13.64
N ASN A 46 -14.55 -11.74 -13.44
CA ASN A 46 -13.99 -11.90 -12.10
C ASN A 46 -14.11 -10.62 -11.26
N LEU A 47 -13.95 -9.44 -11.85
CA LEU A 47 -14.25 -8.18 -11.19
C LEU A 47 -15.74 -8.09 -10.84
N LYS A 48 -16.64 -8.41 -11.79
CA LYS A 48 -18.10 -8.40 -11.56
C LYS A 48 -18.53 -9.30 -10.41
N LYS A 49 -18.08 -10.56 -10.39
CA LYS A 49 -18.36 -11.50 -9.28
C LYS A 49 -17.79 -11.02 -7.96
N THR A 50 -16.61 -10.41 -7.99
CA THR A 50 -16.00 -9.86 -6.78
C THR A 50 -16.82 -8.70 -6.22
N ILE A 51 -17.35 -7.82 -7.09
CA ILE A 51 -18.27 -6.76 -6.69
C ILE A 51 -19.49 -7.35 -5.99
N GLU A 52 -20.12 -8.40 -6.52
CA GLU A 52 -21.26 -9.08 -5.85
C GLU A 52 -20.91 -9.58 -4.44
N PHE A 53 -19.72 -10.14 -4.23
CA PHE A 53 -19.26 -10.54 -2.89
C PHE A 53 -19.05 -9.33 -1.98
N VAL A 54 -18.45 -8.26 -2.48
CA VAL A 54 -18.24 -7.03 -1.71
C VAL A 54 -19.59 -6.45 -1.27
N GLU A 55 -20.61 -6.39 -2.14
CA GLU A 55 -21.94 -5.85 -1.81
C GLU A 55 -22.62 -6.60 -0.65
N PHE A 56 -22.38 -7.92 -0.56
CA PHE A 56 -22.96 -8.77 0.48
C PHE A 56 -22.22 -8.71 1.82
N SER A 57 -20.92 -8.39 1.80
CA SER A 57 -20.02 -8.65 2.94
C SER A 57 -19.69 -7.41 3.74
N GLU A 58 -19.43 -7.58 5.03
CA GLU A 58 -18.84 -6.52 5.86
C GLU A 58 -17.33 -6.41 5.61
N ILE A 59 -16.68 -7.53 5.28
CA ILE A 59 -15.26 -7.60 4.95
C ILE A 59 -15.08 -8.43 3.68
N PHE A 60 -14.25 -7.96 2.75
CA PHE A 60 -13.85 -8.73 1.57
C PHE A 60 -12.33 -8.81 1.47
N ARG A 61 -11.79 -10.02 1.39
CA ARG A 61 -10.36 -10.27 1.29
C ARG A 61 -9.94 -10.52 -0.15
N THR A 62 -8.97 -9.74 -0.64
CA THR A 62 -8.32 -9.96 -1.93
C THR A 62 -7.32 -11.11 -1.78
N TYR A 63 -7.76 -12.33 -2.07
CA TYR A 63 -7.01 -13.58 -1.92
C TYR A 63 -7.34 -14.46 -3.13
N ASP A 64 -6.45 -15.30 -3.67
CA ASP A 64 -5.09 -15.66 -3.26
C ASP A 64 -4.01 -14.77 -3.90
N VAL A 65 -2.79 -14.68 -3.36
CA VAL A 65 -1.71 -13.84 -3.94
C VAL A 65 -0.34 -14.53 -3.91
N SER A 66 0.36 -14.52 -5.05
CA SER A 66 1.76 -14.99 -5.17
C SER A 66 2.71 -14.09 -4.38
N VAL A 67 3.73 -14.68 -3.75
CA VAL A 67 4.77 -13.92 -3.04
C VAL A 67 5.59 -13.07 -4.01
N SER A 68 5.95 -13.63 -5.16
CA SER A 68 6.82 -12.96 -6.14
C SER A 68 6.20 -11.73 -6.80
N LEU A 69 4.88 -11.66 -6.94
CA LEU A 69 4.20 -10.54 -7.62
C LEU A 69 3.10 -9.94 -6.74
N THR A 70 3.34 -9.94 -5.43
CA THR A 70 2.35 -9.57 -4.41
C THR A 70 1.89 -8.12 -4.49
N VAL A 71 2.82 -7.17 -4.65
CA VAL A 71 2.53 -5.73 -4.76
C VAL A 71 1.65 -5.41 -5.97
N PRO A 72 2.06 -5.69 -7.23
CA PRO A 72 1.25 -5.33 -8.39
C PRO A 72 -0.10 -6.06 -8.40
N SER A 73 -0.13 -7.34 -8.04
CA SER A 73 -1.38 -8.13 -8.04
C SER A 73 -2.39 -7.58 -7.03
N THR A 74 -1.93 -7.30 -5.81
CA THR A 74 -2.78 -6.82 -4.72
C THR A 74 -3.21 -5.38 -4.96
N LEU A 75 -2.29 -4.50 -5.38
CA LEU A 75 -2.60 -3.11 -5.66
C LEU A 75 -3.71 -3.02 -6.71
N ASP A 76 -3.53 -3.68 -7.85
CA ASP A 76 -4.51 -3.69 -8.94
C ASP A 76 -5.89 -4.22 -8.50
N ARG A 77 -5.94 -5.32 -7.75
CA ARG A 77 -7.21 -5.85 -7.21
C ARG A 77 -7.93 -4.86 -6.32
N VAL A 78 -7.21 -4.27 -5.37
CA VAL A 78 -7.79 -3.34 -4.38
C VAL A 78 -8.30 -2.07 -5.06
N VAL A 79 -7.54 -1.52 -6.01
CA VAL A 79 -7.87 -0.22 -6.61
C VAL A 79 -8.97 -0.31 -7.65
N GLU A 80 -9.08 -1.42 -8.38
CA GLU A 80 -10.21 -1.66 -9.27
C GLU A 80 -11.52 -1.82 -8.47
N LEU A 81 -11.46 -2.40 -7.26
CA LEU A 81 -12.62 -2.41 -6.35
C LEU A 81 -12.94 -1.01 -5.83
N PHE A 82 -11.94 -0.21 -5.41
CA PHE A 82 -12.22 1.18 -5.03
C PHE A 82 -12.81 2.01 -6.17
N ASN A 83 -12.30 1.82 -7.39
CA ASN A 83 -12.80 2.49 -8.58
C ASN A 83 -14.26 2.10 -8.89
N ALA A 84 -14.62 0.82 -8.72
CA ALA A 84 -15.99 0.34 -8.90
C ALA A 84 -17.01 0.96 -7.92
N TYR A 85 -16.54 1.39 -6.74
CA TYR A 85 -17.36 1.99 -5.69
C TYR A 85 -17.03 3.47 -5.44
N SER A 86 -16.45 4.19 -6.39
CA SER A 86 -16.08 5.60 -6.19
C SER A 86 -17.35 6.41 -5.90
N GLU A 87 -17.51 6.88 -4.65
CA GLU A 87 -18.62 7.69 -4.12
C GLU A 87 -19.94 6.97 -3.79
N THR A 88 -20.09 5.68 -4.13
CA THR A 88 -21.23 4.87 -3.69
C THR A 88 -20.74 3.48 -3.29
N GLY A 89 -20.98 3.07 -2.05
CA GLY A 89 -20.58 1.74 -1.57
C GLY A 89 -21.33 1.34 -0.30
N ASN A 90 -21.25 0.06 0.04
CA ASN A 90 -21.92 -0.50 1.22
C ASN A 90 -21.08 -0.40 2.51
N GLY A 91 -19.90 0.25 2.45
CA GLY A 91 -18.98 0.34 3.57
C GLY A 91 -18.19 -0.93 3.87
N CYS A 92 -18.17 -1.91 2.96
CA CYS A 92 -17.36 -3.13 3.10
C CYS A 92 -15.87 -2.78 3.24
N LEU A 93 -15.20 -3.36 4.23
CA LEU A 93 -13.76 -3.23 4.41
C LEU A 93 -13.04 -4.18 3.46
N LEU A 94 -12.14 -3.64 2.63
CA LEU A 94 -11.22 -4.49 1.87
C LEU A 94 -10.07 -4.94 2.75
N ASN A 95 -9.73 -6.21 2.71
CA ASN A 95 -8.50 -6.76 3.28
C ASN A 95 -7.52 -7.02 2.12
N CYS A 96 -6.37 -6.33 2.15
CA CYS A 96 -5.37 -6.33 1.07
C CYS A 96 -4.32 -7.44 1.24
N GLU A 97 -4.72 -8.62 1.71
CA GLU A 97 -3.80 -9.74 1.95
C GLU A 97 -2.65 -9.31 2.88
N SER A 98 -1.41 -9.67 2.55
CA SER A 98 -0.20 -9.46 3.35
C SER A 98 0.62 -8.27 2.84
N GLU A 99 -0.05 -7.19 2.39
CA GLU A 99 0.59 -5.96 1.90
C GLU A 99 0.44 -4.78 2.89
N PRO A 100 1.39 -4.59 3.83
CA PRO A 100 1.21 -3.69 4.96
C PRO A 100 1.05 -2.22 4.56
N PHE A 101 1.85 -1.72 3.60
CA PHE A 101 1.77 -0.32 3.18
C PHE A 101 0.59 -0.02 2.26
N ILE A 102 0.12 -0.99 1.48
CA ILE A 102 -1.16 -0.88 0.77
C ILE A 102 -2.29 -0.71 1.79
N GLY A 103 -2.30 -1.53 2.84
CA GLY A 103 -3.32 -1.44 3.90
C GLY A 103 -3.25 -0.15 4.70
N ALA A 104 -2.04 0.25 5.13
CA ALA A 104 -1.84 1.48 5.89
C ALA A 104 -2.22 2.72 5.09
N VAL A 105 -1.84 2.79 3.81
CA VAL A 105 -2.06 4.00 3.02
C VAL A 105 -3.43 4.03 2.39
N LEU A 106 -3.90 2.98 1.71
CA LEU A 106 -5.21 3.02 1.06
C LEU A 106 -6.37 2.70 1.99
N GLY A 107 -6.11 2.39 3.27
CA GLY A 107 -7.16 2.16 4.24
C GLY A 107 -7.79 0.79 4.21
N CYS A 108 -7.02 -0.22 3.86
CA CYS A 108 -7.47 -1.61 3.87
C CYS A 108 -7.16 -2.25 5.23
N ALA A 109 -7.96 -3.24 5.62
CA ALA A 109 -7.55 -4.20 6.63
C ALA A 109 -6.33 -4.99 6.14
N ILE A 110 -5.49 -5.44 7.07
CA ILE A 110 -4.23 -6.14 6.75
C ILE A 110 -4.33 -7.57 7.28
N GLY A 111 -4.15 -8.56 6.40
CA GLY A 111 -3.96 -9.96 6.78
C GLY A 111 -2.50 -10.21 7.14
N VAL A 112 -2.18 -10.35 8.42
CA VAL A 112 -0.81 -10.64 8.85
C VAL A 112 -0.52 -12.13 8.69
N MET A 113 0.24 -12.50 7.66
CA MET A 113 0.68 -13.90 7.42
C MET A 113 2.19 -14.12 7.60
N SER A 114 2.90 -13.14 8.17
CA SER A 114 4.32 -13.20 8.49
C SER A 114 4.56 -13.59 9.96
N SER A 115 5.57 -14.41 10.22
CA SER A 115 5.95 -14.81 11.58
C SER A 115 7.45 -15.04 11.73
N MET A 116 8.03 -14.67 12.88
CA MET A 116 9.43 -14.97 13.22
C MET A 116 9.71 -16.49 13.29
N TYR A 117 8.68 -17.33 13.42
CA TYR A 117 8.82 -18.78 13.48
C TYR A 117 8.88 -19.46 12.10
N GLN A 118 8.63 -18.72 11.00
CA GLN A 118 8.72 -19.25 9.63
C GLN A 118 10.16 -19.34 9.10
N ASN A 119 11.15 -18.79 9.83
CA ASN A 119 12.58 -18.82 9.44
C ASN A 119 13.18 -20.24 9.28
N ASN A 120 12.48 -21.29 9.70
CA ASN A 120 12.95 -22.68 9.59
C ASN A 120 12.20 -23.51 8.52
N ILE A 121 11.25 -22.93 7.78
CA ILE A 121 10.40 -23.66 6.83
C ILE A 121 10.40 -22.91 5.48
N VAL A 122 11.19 -23.46 4.54
CA VAL A 122 11.29 -23.16 3.09
C VAL A 122 12.41 -22.21 2.65
N THR A 123 13.21 -22.75 1.72
CA THR A 123 14.49 -22.30 1.18
C THR A 123 14.35 -21.73 -0.25
N SER A 124 13.49 -20.73 -0.46
CA SER A 124 13.46 -20.02 -1.75
C SER A 124 13.90 -18.57 -1.57
N GLN A 125 14.76 -18.13 -2.50
CA GLN A 125 15.29 -16.76 -2.57
C GLN A 125 14.21 -15.67 -2.71
N VAL A 126 12.93 -16.04 -2.90
CA VAL A 126 11.79 -15.12 -2.96
C VAL A 126 10.88 -15.25 -1.73
N THR A 127 10.82 -16.44 -1.12
CA THR A 127 10.13 -16.64 0.18
C THR A 127 10.84 -15.96 1.34
N ASP A 128 12.13 -15.62 1.18
CA ASP A 128 12.85 -14.76 2.11
C ASP A 128 12.10 -13.42 2.32
N GLY A 129 11.49 -12.85 1.28
CA GLY A 129 10.83 -11.54 1.33
C GLY A 129 9.61 -11.39 2.26
N LYS A 130 8.89 -12.47 2.63
CA LYS A 130 7.76 -12.38 3.59
C LYS A 130 8.18 -12.55 5.05
N ASN A 131 9.34 -13.19 5.31
CA ASN A 131 9.90 -13.30 6.65
C ASN A 131 10.49 -11.95 7.14
N PHE A 132 10.90 -11.07 6.21
CA PHE A 132 11.57 -9.79 6.53
C PHE A 132 10.67 -8.55 6.60
N MET A 133 9.36 -8.64 6.32
CA MET A 133 8.46 -7.48 6.39
C MET A 133 7.80 -7.26 7.77
N LEU A 134 8.22 -7.98 8.81
CA LEU A 134 7.57 -7.88 10.14
C LEU A 134 7.56 -6.43 10.66
N GLU A 135 8.64 -5.70 10.45
CA GLU A 135 8.74 -4.29 10.80
C GLU A 135 7.72 -3.43 10.04
N GLN A 136 7.56 -3.61 8.72
CA GLN A 136 6.52 -2.94 7.93
C GLN A 136 5.12 -3.23 8.48
N PHE A 137 4.84 -4.47 8.87
CA PHE A 137 3.56 -4.83 9.51
C PHE A 137 3.36 -4.09 10.84
N ILE A 138 4.38 -4.02 11.69
CA ILE A 138 4.29 -3.29 12.96
C ILE A 138 4.03 -1.80 12.71
N ARG A 139 4.76 -1.18 11.77
CA ARG A 139 4.56 0.22 11.38
C ARG A 139 3.14 0.45 10.85
N ALA A 140 2.67 -0.40 9.95
CA ALA A 140 1.33 -0.32 9.36
C ALA A 140 0.20 -0.51 10.39
N VAL A 141 0.30 -1.49 11.28
CA VAL A 141 -0.69 -1.75 12.33
C VAL A 141 -0.72 -0.62 13.36
N ARG A 142 0.45 -0.04 13.70
CA ARG A 142 0.50 1.13 14.59
C ARG A 142 -0.09 2.37 13.93
N TRP A 143 0.14 2.57 12.63
CA TRP A 143 -0.54 3.61 11.85
C TRP A 143 -2.06 3.46 11.89
N GLN A 144 -2.59 2.23 11.81
CA GLN A 144 -4.04 1.99 11.88
C GLN A 144 -4.70 2.41 13.21
N ARG A 145 -3.93 2.71 14.27
CA ARG A 145 -4.45 3.34 15.50
C ARG A 145 -4.73 4.83 15.33
N ILE A 146 -4.00 5.47 14.42
CA ILE A 146 -4.13 6.89 14.05
C ILE A 146 -5.16 7.04 12.94
N ALA A 147 -5.11 6.15 11.97
CA ALA A 147 -5.90 6.21 10.76
C ALA A 147 -6.41 4.79 10.40
N PRO A 148 -7.55 4.37 10.98
CA PRO A 148 -8.10 3.02 10.82
C PRO A 148 -8.51 2.73 9.38
N ALA A 149 -8.61 1.45 9.02
CA ALA A 149 -9.18 1.02 7.75
C ALA A 149 -10.62 1.54 7.55
N TRP A 150 -11.01 1.83 6.31
CA TRP A 150 -12.35 2.34 6.00
C TRP A 150 -12.92 1.79 4.69
N GLY A 151 -14.24 1.63 4.70
CA GLY A 151 -14.95 0.86 3.69
C GLY A 151 -15.04 1.51 2.32
N VAL A 152 -15.23 0.67 1.30
CA VAL A 152 -15.50 1.12 -0.08
C VAL A 152 -16.69 2.09 -0.13
N GLY A 153 -16.72 2.99 -1.11
CA GLY A 153 -17.73 4.05 -1.17
C GLY A 153 -17.39 5.32 -0.40
N ILE A 154 -16.40 5.26 0.50
CA ILE A 154 -15.97 6.42 1.29
C ILE A 154 -14.70 7.03 0.69
N GLY A 155 -14.84 8.27 0.20
CA GLY A 155 -13.80 9.03 -0.48
C GLY A 155 -13.63 8.60 -1.93
N LYS A 156 -13.44 9.56 -2.83
CA LYS A 156 -13.17 9.31 -4.25
C LYS A 156 -11.80 8.66 -4.42
N SER A 157 -11.70 7.65 -5.27
CA SER A 157 -10.42 7.10 -5.72
C SER A 157 -10.03 7.63 -7.10
N CYS A 158 -8.75 7.93 -7.27
CA CYS A 158 -8.17 8.31 -8.55
C CYS A 158 -7.03 7.34 -8.88
N LEU A 159 -7.02 6.84 -10.11
CA LEU A 159 -6.03 5.90 -10.62
C LEU A 159 -5.28 6.58 -11.76
N ASP A 160 -3.96 6.40 -11.81
CA ASP A 160 -3.18 6.81 -12.96
C ASP A 160 -3.60 6.02 -14.22
N THR A 161 -3.60 6.70 -15.36
CA THR A 161 -3.77 6.06 -16.66
C THR A 161 -2.52 5.29 -17.09
N ASN A 162 -1.35 5.63 -16.56
CA ASN A 162 -0.13 4.88 -16.77
C ASN A 162 -0.08 3.66 -15.82
N TYR A 163 0.15 2.49 -16.37
CA TYR A 163 0.31 1.24 -15.60
C TYR A 163 1.76 0.79 -15.67
N LEU A 164 2.33 0.46 -14.52
CA LEU A 164 3.65 -0.15 -14.47
C LEU A 164 3.51 -1.67 -14.59
N SER A 165 4.55 -2.32 -15.09
CA SER A 165 4.59 -3.77 -15.27
C SER A 165 5.76 -4.35 -14.51
N ASP A 166 5.46 -5.31 -13.66
CA ASP A 166 6.44 -6.11 -12.93
C ASP A 166 6.44 -7.52 -13.54
N ASN A 167 7.56 -8.22 -13.42
CA ASN A 167 7.69 -9.55 -13.99
C ASN A 167 8.50 -10.49 -13.10
N TRP A 168 8.18 -11.78 -13.19
CA TRP A 168 8.88 -12.80 -12.44
C TRP A 168 8.96 -14.11 -13.23
N ASP A 169 10.12 -14.77 -13.17
CA ASP A 169 10.33 -16.09 -13.73
C ASP A 169 9.99 -17.15 -12.67
N PHE A 170 8.77 -17.66 -12.73
CA PHE A 170 8.32 -18.73 -11.84
C PHE A 170 9.02 -20.03 -12.22
N ARG A 171 9.62 -20.66 -11.23
CA ARG A 171 10.26 -21.97 -11.35
C ARG A 171 9.78 -22.85 -10.20
N LYS A 172 9.88 -24.17 -10.36
CA LYS A 172 9.54 -25.10 -9.28
C LYS A 172 10.30 -24.74 -7.99
N GLY A 173 9.55 -24.45 -6.93
CA GLY A 173 10.09 -24.07 -5.62
C GLY A 173 10.45 -22.58 -5.46
N SER A 174 10.27 -21.72 -6.46
CA SER A 174 10.51 -20.27 -6.31
C SER A 174 9.40 -19.56 -5.51
N ASP A 175 8.18 -20.08 -5.56
CA ASP A 175 7.00 -19.58 -4.86
C ASP A 175 6.16 -20.80 -4.40
N TRP A 176 5.13 -20.59 -3.59
CA TRP A 176 4.17 -21.65 -3.22
C TRP A 176 3.34 -22.12 -4.42
N VAL A 177 3.34 -21.34 -5.51
CA VAL A 177 2.62 -21.64 -6.74
C VAL A 177 3.43 -22.60 -7.62
N ASP A 178 3.34 -23.90 -7.34
CA ASP A 178 4.18 -24.94 -7.95
C ASP A 178 3.67 -25.49 -9.29
N TYR A 179 2.39 -25.28 -9.60
CA TYR A 179 1.73 -25.81 -10.81
C TYR A 179 2.12 -25.09 -12.11
N PHE A 180 2.83 -23.96 -12.04
CA PHE A 180 3.22 -23.18 -13.23
C PHE A 180 4.41 -23.77 -14.01
N GLY A 181 5.19 -24.67 -13.42
CA GLY A 181 6.42 -25.15 -14.04
C GLY A 181 7.46 -24.03 -14.17
N VAL A 182 7.95 -23.77 -15.40
CA VAL A 182 8.85 -22.65 -15.73
C VAL A 182 8.10 -21.65 -16.59
N LYS A 183 7.86 -20.44 -16.07
CA LYS A 183 7.00 -19.45 -16.74
C LYS A 183 7.35 -18.01 -16.33
N LEU A 184 7.64 -17.17 -17.32
CA LEU A 184 7.70 -15.73 -17.14
C LEU A 184 6.28 -15.16 -17.07
N VAL A 185 5.95 -14.55 -15.94
CA VAL A 185 4.65 -13.91 -15.68
C VAL A 185 4.86 -12.42 -15.52
N LYS A 186 3.90 -11.64 -15.99
CA LYS A 186 3.81 -10.20 -15.73
C LYS A 186 2.54 -9.86 -14.94
N GLN A 187 2.61 -8.85 -14.09
CA GLN A 187 1.47 -8.27 -13.39
C GLN A 187 1.56 -6.74 -13.49
N LEU A 188 0.41 -6.09 -13.66
CA LEU A 188 0.35 -4.64 -13.85
C LEU A 188 -0.54 -4.01 -12.78
N ALA A 189 -0.21 -2.78 -12.41
CA ALA A 189 -1.05 -1.92 -11.57
C ALA A 189 -0.86 -0.44 -11.98
N PRO A 190 -1.80 0.45 -11.64
CA PRO A 190 -1.63 1.88 -11.88
C PRO A 190 -0.36 2.40 -11.22
N ALA A 191 0.41 3.23 -11.93
CA ALA A 191 1.66 3.81 -11.43
C ALA A 191 1.44 4.66 -10.17
N ARG A 192 0.30 5.35 -10.11
CA ARG A 192 -0.12 6.16 -8.97
C ARG A 192 -1.57 5.90 -8.62
N VAL A 193 -1.88 5.97 -7.33
CA VAL A 193 -3.24 5.79 -6.81
C VAL A 193 -3.46 6.77 -5.67
N SER A 194 -4.63 7.41 -5.63
CA SER A 194 -5.06 8.19 -4.48
C SER A 194 -6.45 7.80 -4.01
N ARG A 195 -6.73 8.02 -2.71
CA ARG A 195 -8.05 7.84 -2.11
C ARG A 195 -8.41 9.01 -1.19
N GLY A 196 -9.53 9.67 -1.44
CA GLY A 196 -9.95 10.85 -0.69
C GLY A 196 -9.13 12.13 -0.95
N MET A 197 -8.25 12.10 -1.95
CA MET A 197 -7.40 13.23 -2.35
C MET A 197 -6.95 13.09 -3.82
N GLU A 198 -6.31 14.13 -4.35
CA GLU A 198 -5.74 14.11 -5.70
C GLU A 198 -4.52 13.17 -5.83
N LEU A 199 -4.21 12.79 -7.08
CA LEU A 199 -3.01 12.00 -7.36
C LEU A 199 -1.74 12.76 -6.98
N PRO A 200 -0.70 12.08 -6.47
CA PRO A 200 0.59 12.70 -6.22
C PRO A 200 1.29 13.07 -7.53
N GLU A 201 2.10 14.11 -7.50
CA GLU A 201 3.11 14.35 -8.53
C GLU A 201 4.35 13.50 -8.22
N VAL A 202 4.93 12.90 -9.24
CA VAL A 202 6.09 12.00 -9.10
C VAL A 202 7.11 12.40 -10.14
N ASP A 203 8.28 12.83 -9.66
CA ASP A 203 9.44 13.15 -10.47
C ASP A 203 10.52 12.08 -10.27
N LEU A 204 11.05 11.57 -11.37
CA LEU A 204 11.93 10.41 -11.37
C LEU A 204 13.39 10.85 -11.28
N SER A 205 14.13 10.27 -10.34
CA SER A 205 15.60 10.44 -10.30
C SER A 205 16.34 9.47 -11.24
N GLY A 206 15.63 8.53 -11.86
CA GLY A 206 16.19 7.53 -12.78
C GLY A 206 15.13 7.01 -13.76
N ASP A 207 15.42 5.89 -14.42
CA ASP A 207 14.58 5.39 -15.52
C ASP A 207 13.33 4.62 -15.07
N GLU A 208 13.26 4.23 -13.79
CA GLU A 208 12.17 3.41 -13.26
C GLU A 208 11.37 4.14 -12.19
N ALA A 209 10.04 4.11 -12.35
CA ALA A 209 9.09 4.64 -11.38
C ALA A 209 8.75 3.60 -10.30
N PRO A 210 8.63 3.98 -9.02
CA PRO A 210 7.94 3.16 -8.03
C PRO A 210 6.42 3.22 -8.23
N TYR A 211 5.67 2.31 -7.61
CA TYR A 211 4.23 2.53 -7.41
C TYR A 211 4.05 3.54 -6.27
N VAL A 212 3.30 4.62 -6.49
CA VAL A 212 3.05 5.63 -5.45
C VAL A 212 1.57 5.66 -5.08
N ILE A 213 1.29 5.44 -3.81
CA ILE A 213 -0.08 5.47 -3.28
C ILE A 213 -0.21 6.57 -2.24
N CYS A 214 -1.34 7.26 -2.20
CA CYS A 214 -1.64 8.22 -1.14
C CYS A 214 -3.12 8.23 -0.74
N SER A 215 -3.42 8.75 0.44
CA SER A 215 -4.81 8.97 0.82
C SER A 215 -4.99 10.08 1.86
N LYS A 216 -6.20 10.62 1.89
CA LYS A 216 -6.75 11.35 3.02
C LYS A 216 -7.78 10.47 3.71
N HIS A 217 -7.47 10.07 4.93
CA HIS A 217 -8.28 9.18 5.75
C HIS A 217 -9.51 9.94 6.28
N PRO A 218 -10.62 9.25 6.61
CA PRO A 218 -11.78 9.88 7.26
C PRO A 218 -11.45 10.57 8.59
N SER A 219 -10.39 10.14 9.29
CA SER A 219 -9.87 10.82 10.50
C SER A 219 -9.24 12.19 10.22
N GLY A 220 -9.03 12.53 8.95
CA GLY A 220 -8.31 13.71 8.47
C GLY A 220 -6.80 13.49 8.33
N ALA A 221 -6.27 12.37 8.81
CA ALA A 221 -4.87 12.01 8.61
C ALA A 221 -4.57 11.79 7.12
N ILE A 222 -3.34 12.08 6.71
CA ILE A 222 -2.86 11.87 5.34
C ILE A 222 -1.79 10.80 5.36
N SER A 223 -1.72 9.96 4.32
CA SER A 223 -0.57 9.09 4.17
C SER A 223 -0.15 8.89 2.73
N VAL A 224 1.11 8.50 2.56
CA VAL A 224 1.74 8.23 1.27
C VAL A 224 2.72 7.06 1.39
N ALA A 225 2.77 6.22 0.36
CA ALA A 225 3.80 5.20 0.23
C ALA A 225 4.43 5.17 -1.17
N SER A 226 5.73 4.93 -1.20
CA SER A 226 6.48 4.45 -2.37
C SER A 226 6.69 2.95 -2.19
N LEU A 227 5.98 2.16 -3.00
CA LEU A 227 6.03 0.69 -2.93
C LEU A 227 7.16 0.15 -3.82
N PRO A 228 7.73 -1.01 -3.45
CA PRO A 228 8.80 -1.62 -4.22
C PRO A 228 8.30 -2.13 -5.57
N ARG A 229 9.25 -2.30 -6.48
CA ARG A 229 9.09 -2.99 -7.76
C ARG A 229 9.72 -4.38 -7.67
N ILE A 230 9.33 -5.26 -8.58
CA ILE A 230 9.96 -6.57 -8.75
C ILE A 230 10.17 -6.91 -10.23
N ASN A 231 11.36 -7.39 -10.54
CA ASN A 231 11.73 -7.91 -11.85
C ASN A 231 12.69 -9.10 -11.72
N VAL A 232 12.85 -9.86 -12.79
CA VAL A 232 13.71 -11.06 -12.83
C VAL A 232 15.17 -10.77 -12.49
N GLU A 233 15.69 -9.59 -12.83
CA GLU A 233 17.11 -9.26 -12.71
C GLU A 233 17.48 -8.81 -11.29
N SER A 234 16.62 -8.02 -10.66
CA SER A 234 16.90 -7.31 -9.42
C SER A 234 16.18 -7.90 -8.21
N GLY A 235 15.27 -8.85 -8.40
CA GLY A 235 14.39 -9.26 -7.30
C GLY A 235 13.46 -8.12 -6.91
N ARG A 236 13.19 -7.98 -5.61
CA ARG A 236 12.46 -6.84 -5.04
C ARG A 236 13.42 -5.67 -4.81
N TYR A 237 13.04 -4.48 -5.23
CA TYR A 237 13.86 -3.27 -5.08
C TYR A 237 13.00 -2.00 -4.98
N TYR A 238 13.58 -0.89 -4.54
CA TYR A 238 12.89 0.39 -4.37
C TYR A 238 13.48 1.47 -5.29
N PRO A 239 12.85 1.75 -6.44
CA PRO A 239 13.19 2.93 -7.21
C PRO A 239 12.93 4.18 -6.37
N LYS A 240 13.93 5.05 -6.24
CA LYS A 240 13.77 6.33 -5.55
C LYS A 240 13.13 7.34 -6.51
N ALA A 241 12.19 8.13 -5.98
CA ALA A 241 11.53 9.21 -6.70
C ALA A 241 11.26 10.38 -5.74
N SER A 242 11.12 11.58 -6.30
CA SER A 242 10.60 12.74 -5.58
C SER A 242 9.08 12.74 -5.69
N VAL A 243 8.39 12.76 -4.55
CA VAL A 243 6.92 12.68 -4.50
C VAL A 243 6.35 13.92 -3.87
N GLU A 244 5.40 14.57 -4.55
CA GLU A 244 4.72 15.76 -4.05
C GLU A 244 3.22 15.52 -3.86
N LEU A 245 2.70 15.94 -2.70
CA LEU A 245 1.29 15.88 -2.33
C LEU A 245 0.75 17.28 -2.13
N THR A 246 -0.42 17.56 -2.70
CA THR A 246 -1.20 18.74 -2.31
C THR A 246 -1.98 18.45 -1.04
N VAL A 247 -1.76 19.24 0.01
CA VAL A 247 -2.37 19.06 1.33
C VAL A 247 -3.12 20.33 1.74
N ALA A 248 -4.40 20.18 2.08
CA ALA A 248 -5.22 21.33 2.50
C ALA A 248 -4.79 21.88 3.88
N GLU A 249 -4.60 20.99 4.85
CA GLU A 249 -4.30 21.33 6.25
C GLU A 249 -3.33 20.31 6.86
N ILE A 250 -2.48 20.76 7.80
CA ILE A 250 -1.48 19.93 8.52
C ILE A 250 -1.78 19.79 10.02
N ASN A 251 -3.07 19.80 10.37
CA ASN A 251 -3.54 19.67 11.76
C ASN A 251 -3.75 18.21 12.22
N LYS A 252 -3.50 17.25 11.34
CA LYS A 252 -3.57 15.81 11.61
C LYS A 252 -2.24 15.14 11.27
N PRO A 253 -1.94 13.98 11.89
CA PRO A 253 -0.71 13.26 11.58
C PRO A 253 -0.59 12.85 10.12
N ILE A 254 0.64 12.83 9.61
CA ILE A 254 0.95 12.43 8.23
C ILE A 254 1.85 11.19 8.25
N GLY A 255 1.41 10.09 7.66
CA GLY A 255 2.17 8.86 7.54
C GLY A 255 2.97 8.79 6.23
N ILE A 256 4.27 8.56 6.31
CA ILE A 256 5.16 8.43 5.15
C ILE A 256 5.82 7.06 5.20
N PHE A 257 5.61 6.24 4.17
CA PHE A 257 6.06 4.85 4.12
C PHE A 257 6.87 4.55 2.85
N GLY A 258 7.87 3.69 2.93
CA GLY A 258 8.69 3.39 1.74
C GLY A 258 9.93 4.26 1.60
N LYS A 259 10.64 4.06 0.49
CA LYS A 259 11.89 4.77 0.17
C LYS A 259 11.65 5.82 -0.90
N TYR A 260 12.30 6.96 -0.73
CA TYR A 260 12.14 8.15 -1.56
C TYR A 260 13.48 8.78 -1.88
N GLU A 261 13.49 9.64 -2.88
CA GLU A 261 14.50 10.71 -2.97
C GLU A 261 14.12 11.83 -1.99
N ARG A 262 12.87 12.30 -2.07
CA ARG A 262 12.26 13.24 -1.12
C ARG A 262 10.73 13.16 -1.17
N VAL A 263 10.09 13.61 -0.10
CA VAL A 263 8.65 13.85 -0.06
C VAL A 263 8.40 15.32 0.20
N THR A 264 7.56 15.94 -0.63
CA THR A 264 7.15 17.33 -0.48
C THR A 264 5.65 17.42 -0.22
N LEU A 265 5.28 18.18 0.80
CA LEU A 265 3.91 18.55 1.09
C LEU A 265 3.72 20.00 0.63
N ASN A 266 2.92 20.18 -0.41
CA ASN A 266 2.51 21.48 -0.93
C ASN A 266 1.22 21.90 -0.24
N LEU A 267 1.33 22.82 0.69
CA LEU A 267 0.22 23.23 1.53
C LEU A 267 -0.62 24.30 0.84
N GLN A 268 -1.93 24.15 0.86
CA GLN A 268 -2.82 25.19 0.31
C GLN A 268 -2.87 26.45 1.18
N GLY A 269 -2.38 26.38 2.42
CA GLY A 269 -2.12 27.51 3.31
C GLY A 269 -0.63 27.72 3.57
N ALA A 270 -0.25 28.87 4.12
CA ALA A 270 1.14 29.12 4.51
C ALA A 270 1.55 28.25 5.71
N LEU A 271 2.79 27.73 5.69
CA LEU A 271 3.41 27.24 6.92
C LEU A 271 3.63 28.41 7.87
N ILE A 272 3.27 28.22 9.13
CA ILE A 272 3.58 29.19 10.17
C ILE A 272 5.05 28.96 10.57
N GLU A 273 5.89 29.99 10.47
CA GLU A 273 7.34 29.92 10.75
C GLU A 273 7.68 29.37 12.15
N SER A 274 6.73 29.38 13.08
CA SER A 274 6.89 28.93 14.47
C SER A 274 6.44 27.48 14.73
N GLN A 275 6.21 26.67 13.69
CA GLN A 275 5.85 25.27 13.89
C GLN A 275 7.07 24.39 14.18
N THR A 276 6.97 23.61 15.26
CA THR A 276 7.85 22.47 15.53
C THR A 276 7.33 21.27 14.77
N ILE A 277 8.24 20.56 14.11
CA ILE A 277 7.94 19.40 13.28
C ILE A 277 8.53 18.17 13.94
N TRP A 278 7.63 17.28 14.38
CA TRP A 278 7.99 16.03 15.03
C TRP A 278 7.93 14.89 14.03
N ALA A 279 8.88 13.97 14.12
CA ALA A 279 8.87 12.72 13.39
C ALA A 279 9.10 11.54 14.33
N GLN A 280 8.35 10.46 14.10
CA GLN A 280 8.49 9.22 14.84
C GLN A 280 8.49 8.05 13.87
N ASP A 281 9.51 7.19 13.95
CA ASP A 281 9.41 5.85 13.40
C ASP A 281 8.29 5.11 14.13
N LEU A 282 7.30 4.61 13.40
CA LEU A 282 6.16 3.92 13.99
C LEU A 282 6.57 2.66 14.75
N MET A 283 7.78 2.11 14.56
CA MET A 283 8.33 1.03 15.40
C MET A 283 8.86 1.48 16.77
N LYS A 284 9.17 2.76 16.93
CA LYS A 284 9.77 3.33 18.15
C LYS A 284 8.73 4.06 19.00
N GLU A 285 9.03 4.28 20.27
CA GLU A 285 8.15 5.01 21.20
C GLU A 285 8.42 6.52 21.22
N GLU A 286 9.63 6.93 20.83
CA GLU A 286 10.09 8.32 20.89
C GLU A 286 9.82 9.06 19.58
N ALA A 287 9.37 10.32 19.71
CA ALA A 287 9.31 11.29 18.63
C ALA A 287 10.49 12.26 18.73
N ILE A 288 11.05 12.63 17.58
CA ILE A 288 12.23 13.49 17.47
C ILE A 288 11.83 14.79 16.78
N ASP A 289 12.32 15.92 17.29
CA ASP A 289 12.20 17.21 16.62
C ASP A 289 13.12 17.23 15.38
N ILE A 290 12.52 17.37 14.20
CA ILE A 290 13.22 17.43 12.92
C ILE A 290 13.11 18.80 12.25
N THR A 291 12.66 19.83 12.96
CA THR A 291 12.40 21.18 12.41
C THR A 291 13.61 21.73 11.65
N SER A 292 14.82 21.54 12.18
CA SER A 292 16.08 22.01 11.56
C SER A 292 16.64 21.08 10.49
N ARG A 293 16.01 19.92 10.26
CA ARG A 293 16.48 18.86 9.33
C ARG A 293 15.61 18.74 8.08
N VAL A 294 14.59 19.59 7.96
CA VAL A 294 13.68 19.66 6.82
C VAL A 294 13.81 21.00 6.10
N ALA A 295 13.36 21.06 4.85
CA ALA A 295 13.30 22.31 4.11
C ALA A 295 11.88 22.89 4.17
N LEU A 296 11.80 24.17 4.52
CA LEU A 296 10.58 24.97 4.54
C LEU A 296 10.74 26.13 3.56
N GLU A 297 9.96 26.12 2.48
CA GLU A 297 10.01 27.13 1.42
C GLU A 297 8.59 27.63 1.13
N GLY A 298 8.21 28.75 1.77
CA GLY A 298 6.86 29.29 1.64
C GLY A 298 5.80 28.33 2.17
N ASN A 299 5.01 27.74 1.27
CA ASN A 299 3.98 26.75 1.59
C ASN A 299 4.44 25.30 1.36
N ARG A 300 5.74 25.08 1.12
CA ARG A 300 6.29 23.76 0.85
C ARG A 300 7.09 23.25 2.04
N PHE A 301 6.71 22.09 2.54
CA PHE A 301 7.53 21.30 3.47
C PHE A 301 8.18 20.15 2.71
N THR A 302 9.48 19.96 2.84
CA THR A 302 10.20 18.85 2.18
C THR A 302 11.06 18.08 3.17
N ILE A 303 10.89 16.76 3.16
CA ILE A 303 11.70 15.79 3.91
C ILE A 303 12.48 14.90 2.93
N SER A 304 13.78 14.73 3.15
CA SER A 304 14.61 13.87 2.31
C SER A 304 14.38 12.40 2.62
N GLY A 305 14.52 11.54 1.61
CA GLY A 305 14.48 10.09 1.81
C GLY A 305 15.58 9.60 2.75
N LYS A 306 16.76 10.23 2.70
CA LYS A 306 17.85 9.94 3.64
C LYS A 306 17.44 10.18 5.10
N LEU A 307 16.71 11.27 5.39
CA LEU A 307 16.22 11.53 6.75
C LEU A 307 15.20 10.46 7.19
N LEU A 308 14.31 10.03 6.29
CA LEU A 308 13.35 8.95 6.60
C LEU A 308 14.07 7.63 6.93
N GLU A 309 15.09 7.27 6.16
CA GLU A 309 15.94 6.10 6.41
C GLU A 309 16.71 6.23 7.73
N GLU A 310 17.29 7.40 8.03
CA GLU A 310 17.98 7.68 9.30
C GLU A 310 17.06 7.49 10.51
N LEU A 311 15.81 7.99 10.45
CA LEU A 311 14.83 7.88 11.53
C LEU A 311 14.44 6.41 11.83
N CYS A 312 14.31 5.60 10.79
CA CYS A 312 13.91 4.19 10.88
C CYS A 312 15.07 3.21 11.02
N SER A 313 16.32 3.66 10.87
CA SER A 313 17.48 2.79 10.97
C SER A 313 17.47 1.96 12.26
N THR A 314 17.67 0.65 12.08
CA THR A 314 17.95 -0.33 13.12
C THR A 314 19.41 -0.77 12.96
N THR A 315 20.00 -1.35 14.01
CA THR A 315 21.40 -1.84 13.97
C THR A 315 21.58 -3.09 13.11
N ASP A 316 20.48 -3.69 12.68
CA ASP A 316 20.44 -4.93 11.93
C ASP A 316 20.27 -4.57 10.45
N ASP A 317 21.15 -5.07 9.60
CA ASP A 317 21.29 -4.80 8.15
C ASP A 317 20.13 -5.40 7.32
N ILE A 318 18.91 -5.30 7.83
CA ILE A 318 17.68 -5.78 7.21
C ILE A 318 17.23 -4.67 6.26
N ASP A 319 17.17 -4.99 4.97
CA ASP A 319 16.66 -4.09 3.93
C ASP A 319 15.16 -3.85 4.10
N ASP A 320 14.81 -2.98 5.04
CA ASP A 320 13.43 -2.63 5.34
C ASP A 320 13.09 -1.18 4.98
N ALA A 321 11.82 -0.97 4.64
CA ALA A 321 11.31 0.31 4.21
C ALA A 321 10.84 1.16 5.40
N PRO A 322 11.20 2.46 5.44
CA PRO A 322 10.74 3.38 6.49
C PRO A 322 9.22 3.44 6.63
N GLY A 323 8.77 3.77 7.84
CA GLY A 323 7.37 4.11 8.13
C GLY A 323 7.31 5.11 9.28
N VAL A 324 7.25 6.39 8.91
CA VAL A 324 7.37 7.53 9.81
C VAL A 324 6.03 8.23 9.92
N VAL A 325 5.65 8.66 11.11
CA VAL A 325 4.56 9.61 11.32
C VAL A 325 5.14 10.99 11.60
N LEU A 326 4.59 12.00 10.91
CA LEU A 326 4.88 13.41 11.14
C LEU A 326 3.74 14.08 11.89
N ALA A 327 4.08 15.00 12.79
CA ALA A 327 3.13 15.90 13.44
C ALA A 327 3.68 17.33 13.46
N PHE A 328 2.81 18.29 13.17
CA PHE A 328 3.12 19.71 13.18
C PHE A 328 2.47 20.34 14.40
N THR A 329 3.26 20.94 15.27
CA THR A 329 2.77 21.58 16.50
C THR A 329 3.17 23.04 16.51
N SER A 330 2.23 23.94 16.77
CA SER A 330 2.58 25.33 17.07
C SER A 330 3.39 25.37 18.37
N THR A 331 4.50 26.12 18.37
CA THR A 331 5.10 26.55 19.63
C THR A 331 4.07 27.43 20.34
N PHE A 332 3.53 26.96 21.47
CA PHE A 332 2.79 27.82 22.38
C PHE A 332 3.80 28.81 22.98
N SER A 333 3.87 30.03 22.44
CA SER A 333 4.40 31.18 23.17
C SER A 333 3.26 31.77 23.99
N ASP A 334 3.33 31.54 25.30
CA ASP A 334 2.71 32.28 26.40
C ASP A 334 1.17 32.23 26.58
N PHE A 335 0.77 31.64 27.72
CA PHE A 335 -0.32 32.16 28.56
C PHE A 335 0.29 32.77 29.82
#